data_AF-A0A1I2HTZ5-F1
#
_entry.id   AF-A0A1I2HTZ5-F1
#
_cell.length_a   1.000
_cell.length_b   1.000
_cell.length_c   1.000
_cell.angle_alpha   90.00
_cell.angle_beta   90.00
_cell.angle_gamma   90.00
#
_symmetry.space_group_name_H-M   'P 1'
#
loop_
_entity.id
_entity.type
_entity.pdbx_description
1 polymer ?
#
loop_
_entity_poly.entity_id
_entity_poly.type
_entity_poly.pdbx_seq_one_letter_code
_entity_poly.pdbx_strand_id
1 'polypeptide(L)'
;MSSRLVTILTGVGTLAVGGAILAYSRSASASTSAPQKESGTTPKDGKPSTTAPLEWDNALPLPTAKEVKGDLDTNWGSTPKDLRPLLLLAEEASGIVGAGRILAVIAKRESAGFVVTAHNGDEVDEQAERDASRKAYERGKATNPALSFGEAAADFGSGGLFGALAPYFLWTGVAELGAKAPLLGADPRMMFLPRVATFAAMVYLQRLLDHYQVDDHGDIKAGWASPSLLVDPPKGGRGEETYTAVRERFYADAKSLGVNLSDAATIPAKLSAATWPGVQAMFDRLVGVLPTPRKAKV
;
A
#
# COMPACT_ATOMS: atom_id res chain seq x y z
N MET A 1 -18.37 13.21 57.78
CA MET A 1 -18.50 13.59 56.35
C MET A 1 -17.11 13.93 55.80
N SER A 2 -16.74 13.28 54.69
CA SER A 2 -15.58 13.37 53.77
C SER A 2 -14.28 14.04 54.23
N SER A 3 -13.14 13.36 54.38
CA SER A 3 -12.28 12.64 53.40
C SER A 3 -11.43 13.53 52.48
N ARG A 4 -10.13 13.18 52.46
CA ARG A 4 -8.94 13.78 51.83
C ARG A 4 -8.99 13.76 50.30
N LEU A 5 -8.30 14.68 49.61
CA LEU A 5 -7.05 14.43 48.85
C LEU A 5 -6.67 15.57 47.88
N VAL A 6 -5.35 15.64 47.65
CA VAL A 6 -4.51 16.53 46.84
C VAL A 6 -4.57 16.16 45.33
N THR A 7 -4.40 17.14 44.43
CA THR A 7 -3.95 16.99 43.02
C THR A 7 -3.40 18.37 42.61
N ILE A 8 -2.11 18.68 42.38
CA ILE A 8 -0.98 18.16 41.57
C ILE A 8 -1.13 18.33 40.04
N LEU A 9 -0.28 19.24 39.54
CA LEU A 9 0.49 19.37 38.28
C LEU A 9 -0.18 19.55 36.90
N THR A 10 0.17 20.70 36.34
CA THR A 10 0.62 20.99 34.97
C THR A 10 1.35 19.84 34.26
N GLY A 11 0.97 19.57 32.99
CA GLY A 11 1.73 18.73 32.07
C GLY A 11 0.90 18.29 30.86
N VAL A 12 0.71 19.16 29.87
CA VAL A 12 0.20 18.76 28.55
C VAL A 12 1.38 18.22 27.75
N GLY A 13 1.66 16.94 27.91
CA GLY A 13 2.56 16.19 27.04
C GLY A 13 1.79 15.66 25.83
N THR A 14 2.16 16.13 24.64
CA THR A 14 1.75 15.55 23.36
C THR A 14 2.31 14.13 23.24
N LEU A 15 1.45 13.13 23.40
CA LEU A 15 1.76 11.74 23.05
C LEU A 15 1.68 11.60 21.52
N ALA A 16 2.85 11.69 20.88
CA ALA A 16 3.06 11.17 19.54
C ALA A 16 2.97 9.64 19.61
N VAL A 17 1.84 9.07 19.18
CA VAL A 17 1.69 7.63 18.98
C VAL A 17 2.12 7.33 17.56
N GLY A 18 3.42 7.04 17.39
CA GLY A 18 3.99 6.56 16.14
C GLY A 18 3.30 5.28 15.69
N GLY A 19 2.87 5.25 14.43
CA GLY A 19 2.24 4.10 13.80
C GLY A 19 3.28 3.03 13.48
N ALA A 20 3.57 2.15 14.43
CA ALA A 20 4.31 0.93 14.15
C ALA A 20 3.37 -0.07 13.46
N ILE A 21 3.65 -0.41 12.20
CA ILE A 21 3.14 -1.64 11.60
C ILE A 21 3.79 -2.78 12.38
N LEU A 22 3.00 -3.45 13.21
CA LEU A 22 3.47 -4.54 14.06
C LEU A 22 3.74 -5.79 13.20
N ALA A 23 4.97 -5.92 12.70
CA ALA A 23 5.44 -7.12 12.03
C ALA A 23 5.62 -8.26 13.04
N TYR A 24 4.60 -9.11 13.22
CA TYR A 24 4.71 -10.31 14.04
C TYR A 24 5.40 -11.44 13.26
N SER A 25 6.61 -11.84 13.67
CA SER A 25 7.25 -13.08 13.22
C SER A 25 7.83 -13.83 14.42
N ARG A 26 7.32 -15.04 14.70
CA ARG A 26 7.98 -16.00 15.59
C ARG A 26 9.13 -16.67 14.84
N SER A 27 10.32 -16.63 15.44
CA SER A 27 11.57 -17.21 14.95
C SER A 27 11.63 -18.72 15.12
N ALA A 28 12.28 -19.40 14.17
CA ALA A 28 13.00 -20.65 14.37
C ALA A 28 14.24 -20.66 13.46
N SER A 29 15.42 -20.80 14.06
CA SER A 29 16.75 -20.78 13.42
C SER A 29 17.13 -22.11 12.77
N ALA A 30 17.87 -22.07 11.65
CA ALA A 30 18.93 -23.05 11.36
C ALA A 30 19.90 -22.59 10.25
N SER A 31 21.16 -22.35 10.66
CA SER A 31 22.46 -22.69 10.04
C SER A 31 22.77 -22.53 8.53
N THR A 32 23.85 -21.77 8.33
CA THR A 32 24.82 -21.58 7.22
C THR A 32 25.22 -22.76 6.32
N SER A 33 25.46 -22.47 5.03
CA SER A 33 26.70 -22.83 4.28
C SER A 33 26.88 -21.97 3.02
N ALA A 34 28.14 -21.74 2.63
CA ALA A 34 28.65 -20.75 1.68
C ALA A 34 28.89 -21.31 0.24
N PRO A 35 29.65 -20.66 -0.66
CA PRO A 35 29.15 -19.96 -1.85
C PRO A 35 29.52 -20.66 -3.18
N GLN A 36 28.76 -20.43 -4.27
CA GLN A 36 29.26 -20.75 -5.60
C GLN A 36 28.86 -19.75 -6.70
N LYS A 37 29.88 -19.52 -7.54
CA LYS A 37 30.14 -18.50 -8.57
C LYS A 37 29.06 -18.26 -9.64
N GLU A 38 28.99 -16.99 -10.01
CA GLU A 38 28.30 -16.36 -11.13
C GLU A 38 28.72 -16.87 -12.52
N SER A 39 27.78 -16.79 -13.47
CA SER A 39 28.07 -16.41 -14.85
C SER A 39 26.79 -15.86 -15.50
N GLY A 40 26.81 -14.61 -15.98
CA GLY A 40 25.73 -14.03 -16.78
C GLY A 40 25.56 -12.51 -16.67
N THR A 41 26.46 -11.76 -17.31
CA THR A 41 26.34 -10.35 -17.80
C THR A 41 25.33 -9.42 -17.11
N THR A 42 25.80 -8.69 -16.09
CA THR A 42 25.17 -7.53 -15.47
C THR A 42 25.49 -6.22 -16.24
N PRO A 43 24.52 -5.30 -16.40
CA PRO A 43 24.83 -3.88 -16.52
C PRO A 43 25.48 -3.42 -15.21
N LYS A 44 26.68 -2.87 -15.32
CA LYS A 44 27.45 -2.33 -14.19
C LYS A 44 26.76 -1.09 -13.60
N ASP A 45 26.91 -0.96 -12.28
CA ASP A 45 26.65 0.21 -11.43
C ASP A 45 25.26 0.38 -10.80
N GLY A 46 24.73 -0.70 -10.21
CA GLY A 46 23.75 -0.60 -9.11
C GLY A 46 24.46 -0.33 -7.77
N LYS A 47 24.84 0.92 -7.50
CA LYS A 47 25.18 1.33 -6.12
C LYS A 47 23.93 1.15 -5.22
N PRO A 48 24.08 0.81 -3.93
CA PRO A 48 22.97 0.57 -3.03
C PRO A 48 22.06 1.80 -2.95
N SER A 49 20.77 1.53 -2.71
CA SER A 49 19.67 2.47 -2.47
C SER A 49 20.16 3.80 -1.90
N THR A 50 20.39 4.79 -2.76
CA THR A 50 20.42 6.17 -2.32
C THR A 50 18.96 6.61 -2.26
N THR A 51 18.49 6.96 -1.07
CA THR A 51 17.22 7.70 -0.84
C THR A 51 17.21 9.08 -1.49
N ALA A 52 18.28 9.44 -2.20
CA ALA A 52 18.34 10.58 -3.09
C ALA A 52 17.12 10.62 -4.02
N PRO A 53 16.41 11.76 -4.08
CA PRO A 53 15.27 11.96 -4.96
C PRO A 53 15.61 11.62 -6.41
N LEU A 54 14.74 10.85 -7.06
CA LEU A 54 14.80 10.65 -8.50
C LEU A 54 13.87 11.64 -9.19
N GLU A 55 14.34 12.16 -10.32
CA GLU A 55 13.45 12.70 -11.34
C GLU A 55 12.98 11.56 -12.24
N TRP A 56 11.79 11.71 -12.80
CA TRP A 56 11.17 10.70 -13.65
C TRP A 56 10.86 11.29 -15.01
N ASP A 57 11.52 10.76 -16.05
CA ASP A 57 11.16 11.09 -17.42
C ASP A 57 9.86 10.37 -17.78
N ASN A 58 8.96 11.10 -18.45
CA ASN A 58 7.66 10.60 -18.90
C ASN A 58 6.70 10.17 -17.77
N ALA A 59 6.88 10.67 -16.55
CA ALA A 59 5.88 10.53 -15.50
C ALA A 59 4.58 11.23 -15.91
N LEU A 60 3.48 10.46 -15.99
CA LEU A 60 2.17 11.03 -16.27
C LEU A 60 1.72 11.92 -15.10
N PRO A 61 1.17 13.12 -15.38
CA PRO A 61 0.60 13.98 -14.35
C PRO A 61 -0.64 13.32 -13.73
N LEU A 62 -1.04 13.76 -12.53
CA LEU A 62 -2.33 13.32 -11.95
C LEU A 62 -3.48 13.57 -12.95
N PRO A 63 -4.43 12.63 -13.07
CA PRO A 63 -5.63 12.85 -13.88
C PRO A 63 -6.38 14.10 -13.44
N THR A 64 -7.08 14.71 -14.39
CA THR A 64 -7.95 15.84 -14.17
C THR A 64 -9.42 15.42 -14.18
N ALA A 65 -10.31 16.32 -13.77
CA ALA A 65 -11.75 16.08 -13.81
C ALA A 65 -12.30 15.74 -15.21
N LYS A 66 -11.58 16.08 -16.29
CA LYS A 66 -11.98 15.76 -17.67
C LYS A 66 -11.74 14.29 -18.05
N GLU A 67 -10.93 13.58 -17.28
CA GLU A 67 -10.53 12.20 -17.56
C GLU A 67 -11.42 11.16 -16.86
N VAL A 68 -12.36 11.62 -16.03
CA VAL A 68 -13.30 10.80 -15.24
C VAL A 68 -14.73 11.24 -15.53
N LYS A 69 -15.67 10.32 -15.32
CA LYS A 69 -17.11 10.53 -15.56
C LYS A 69 -17.90 10.68 -14.26
N GLY A 70 -17.44 10.05 -13.19
CA GLY A 70 -18.12 10.03 -11.91
C GLY A 70 -18.01 11.33 -11.13
N ASP A 71 -18.68 11.35 -9.98
CA ASP A 71 -18.78 12.52 -9.12
C ASP A 71 -17.54 12.73 -8.25
N LEU A 72 -17.04 13.97 -8.23
CA LEU A 72 -15.84 14.41 -7.52
C LEU A 72 -16.14 15.25 -6.25
N ASP A 73 -17.42 15.47 -5.94
CA ASP A 73 -17.84 16.33 -4.83
C ASP A 73 -18.51 15.57 -3.68
N THR A 74 -19.35 14.56 -3.97
CA THR A 74 -20.09 13.82 -2.94
C THR A 74 -19.23 12.76 -2.27
N ASN A 75 -19.33 12.73 -0.94
CA ASN A 75 -18.73 11.73 -0.07
C ASN A 75 -17.20 11.57 -0.20
N TRP A 76 -16.49 12.65 -0.56
CA TRP A 76 -15.03 12.70 -0.58
C TRP A 76 -14.41 13.33 0.67
N GLY A 77 -15.23 13.93 1.54
CA GLY A 77 -14.73 14.61 2.73
C GLY A 77 -13.61 15.62 2.43
N SER A 78 -12.53 15.57 3.20
CA SER A 78 -11.33 16.38 3.03
C SER A 78 -10.25 15.74 2.16
N THR A 79 -10.56 14.71 1.36
CA THR A 79 -9.62 14.16 0.37
C THR A 79 -9.15 15.27 -0.58
N PRO A 80 -7.82 15.40 -0.83
CA PRO A 80 -7.26 16.40 -1.74
C PRO A 80 -7.91 16.35 -3.12
N LYS A 81 -8.34 17.52 -3.62
CA LYS A 81 -9.15 17.63 -4.85
C LYS A 81 -8.41 17.14 -6.10
N ASP A 82 -7.10 17.26 -6.12
CA ASP A 82 -6.21 16.78 -7.17
C ASP A 82 -6.04 15.25 -7.18
N LEU A 83 -6.25 14.57 -6.05
CA LEU A 83 -6.21 13.10 -5.96
C LEU A 83 -7.56 12.44 -6.28
N ARG A 84 -8.69 13.14 -6.11
CA ARG A 84 -10.02 12.55 -6.38
C ARG A 84 -10.16 12.01 -7.80
N PRO A 85 -9.72 12.71 -8.87
CA PRO A 85 -9.75 12.16 -10.22
C PRO A 85 -8.91 10.90 -10.38
N LEU A 86 -7.77 10.78 -9.71
CA LEU A 86 -6.96 9.55 -9.75
C LEU A 86 -7.70 8.37 -9.13
N LEU A 87 -8.26 8.56 -7.94
CA LEU A 87 -8.97 7.51 -7.22
C LEU A 87 -10.25 7.10 -7.95
N LEU A 88 -10.97 8.06 -8.54
CA LEU A 88 -12.16 7.80 -9.34
C LEU A 88 -11.80 7.14 -10.68
N LEU A 89 -10.71 7.54 -11.34
CA LEU A 89 -10.24 6.89 -12.56
C LEU A 89 -9.92 5.41 -12.30
N ALA A 90 -9.33 5.10 -11.15
CA ALA A 90 -9.02 3.73 -10.74
C ALA A 90 -10.29 2.90 -10.47
N GLU A 91 -11.28 3.49 -9.80
CA GLU A 91 -12.61 2.90 -9.63
C GLU A 91 -13.26 2.60 -10.99
N GLU A 92 -13.34 3.58 -11.88
CA GLU A 92 -13.92 3.43 -13.22
C GLU A 92 -13.18 2.40 -14.08
N ALA A 93 -11.85 2.40 -14.02
CA ALA A 93 -11.03 1.46 -14.77
C ALA A 93 -11.24 0.02 -14.30
N SER A 94 -11.35 -0.19 -12.98
CA SER A 94 -11.46 -1.52 -12.39
C SER A 94 -12.86 -2.12 -12.43
N GLY A 95 -13.89 -1.27 -12.54
CA GLY A 95 -15.27 -1.67 -12.34
C GLY A 95 -15.67 -1.95 -10.87
N ILE A 96 -14.76 -1.78 -9.90
CA ILE A 96 -15.03 -1.97 -8.47
C ILE A 96 -15.70 -0.71 -7.90
N VAL A 97 -17.02 -0.62 -8.03
CA VAL A 97 -17.81 0.53 -7.59
C VAL A 97 -17.58 0.85 -6.11
N GLY A 98 -17.33 2.12 -5.79
CA GLY A 98 -17.01 2.61 -4.45
C GLY A 98 -15.54 2.52 -4.04
N ALA A 99 -14.67 1.90 -4.84
CA ALA A 99 -13.25 1.73 -4.52
C ALA A 99 -12.52 3.05 -4.30
N GLY A 100 -12.86 4.12 -5.02
CA GLY A 100 -12.16 5.39 -4.94
C GLY A 100 -12.21 6.02 -3.54
N ARG A 101 -13.37 5.96 -2.89
CA ARG A 101 -13.54 6.48 -1.52
C ARG A 101 -12.87 5.56 -0.49
N ILE A 102 -12.94 4.24 -0.67
CA ILE A 102 -12.24 3.28 0.19
C ILE A 102 -10.73 3.53 0.14
N LEU A 103 -10.18 3.67 -1.06
CA LEU A 103 -8.77 4.01 -1.25
C LEU A 103 -8.41 5.38 -0.66
N ALA A 104 -9.31 6.36 -0.69
CA ALA A 104 -9.07 7.66 -0.05
C ALA A 104 -8.89 7.53 1.48
N VAL A 105 -9.73 6.70 2.13
CA VAL A 105 -9.61 6.43 3.57
C VAL A 105 -8.32 5.69 3.88
N ILE A 106 -7.95 4.69 3.06
CA ILE A 106 -6.68 3.96 3.21
C ILE A 106 -5.50 4.92 3.04
N ALA A 107 -5.49 5.74 1.99
CA ALA A 107 -4.38 6.63 1.69
C ALA A 107 -4.14 7.65 2.80
N LYS A 108 -5.22 8.18 3.41
CA LYS A 108 -5.12 9.07 4.57
C LYS A 108 -4.26 8.47 5.68
N ARG A 109 -4.47 7.19 6.00
CA ARG A 109 -3.72 6.47 7.05
C ARG A 109 -2.30 6.19 6.60
N GLU A 110 -2.17 5.52 5.47
CA GLU A 110 -0.90 4.88 5.05
C GLU A 110 0.18 5.90 4.65
N SER A 111 -0.22 7.12 4.28
CA SER A 111 0.69 8.16 3.81
C SER A 111 0.67 9.43 4.68
N ALA A 112 0.33 9.30 5.96
CA ALA A 112 0.29 10.42 6.92
C ALA A 112 -0.50 11.64 6.41
N GLY A 113 -1.65 11.40 5.75
CA GLY A 113 -2.49 12.45 5.19
C GLY A 113 -2.20 12.80 3.72
N PHE A 114 -2.05 11.78 2.86
CA PHE A 114 -1.91 11.90 1.40
C PHE A 114 -0.52 12.37 0.91
N VAL A 115 0.54 12.14 1.70
CA VAL A 115 1.91 12.43 1.27
C VAL A 115 2.36 11.35 0.28
N VAL A 116 2.36 11.69 -1.02
CA VAL A 116 2.65 10.74 -2.10
C VAL A 116 4.05 10.10 -2.03
N THR A 117 5.00 10.78 -1.39
CA THR A 117 6.37 10.32 -1.14
C THR A 117 6.58 9.82 0.29
N ALA A 118 5.51 9.50 1.04
CA ALA A 118 5.66 8.91 2.36
C ALA A 118 6.51 7.64 2.25
N HIS A 119 7.56 7.55 3.06
CA HIS A 119 8.49 6.44 3.07
C HIS A 119 8.65 5.99 4.52
N ASN A 120 8.19 4.78 4.81
CA ASN A 120 8.40 4.12 6.09
C ASN A 120 9.61 3.19 5.93
N GLY A 121 10.68 3.45 6.68
CA GLY A 121 11.96 2.77 6.58
C GLY A 121 13.13 3.64 6.16
N ASP A 122 12.97 4.96 6.02
CA ASP A 122 14.08 5.90 5.74
C ASP A 122 14.77 6.37 7.03
N GLU A 123 14.03 6.43 8.14
CA GLU A 123 14.58 6.86 9.42
C GLU A 123 15.36 5.73 10.13
N VAL A 124 16.31 6.13 10.98
CA VAL A 124 17.22 5.19 11.68
C VAL A 124 16.46 4.23 12.58
N ASP A 125 15.38 4.69 13.21
CA ASP A 125 14.52 3.92 14.13
C ASP A 125 13.43 3.10 13.42
N GLU A 126 13.30 3.20 12.10
CA GLU A 126 12.31 2.46 11.30
C GLU A 126 12.83 1.10 10.78
N GLN A 127 13.78 0.49 11.49
CA GLN A 127 14.37 -0.81 11.13
C GLN A 127 13.31 -1.92 10.96
N ALA A 128 12.20 -1.84 11.71
CA ALA A 128 11.12 -2.80 11.61
C ALA A 128 10.49 -2.87 10.20
N GLU A 129 10.39 -1.75 9.49
CA GLU A 129 9.86 -1.68 8.12
C GLU A 129 10.80 -2.33 7.11
N ARG A 130 12.10 -2.05 7.24
CA ARG A 130 13.15 -2.68 6.42
C ARG A 130 13.20 -4.20 6.67
N ASP A 131 13.09 -4.63 7.92
CA ASP A 131 13.02 -6.05 8.27
C ASP A 131 11.78 -6.73 7.69
N ALA A 132 10.62 -6.04 7.70
CA ALA A 132 9.40 -6.53 7.09
C ALA A 132 9.53 -6.65 5.56
N SER A 133 10.15 -5.66 4.91
CA SER A 133 10.44 -5.69 3.48
C SER A 133 11.38 -6.85 3.13
N ARG A 134 12.47 -7.02 3.87
CA ARG A 134 13.40 -8.13 3.67
C ARG A 134 12.72 -9.49 3.83
N LYS A 135 11.90 -9.67 4.87
CA LYS A 135 11.09 -10.89 5.04
C LYS A 135 10.09 -11.11 3.90
N ALA A 136 9.51 -10.05 3.34
CA ALA A 136 8.64 -10.17 2.18
C ALA A 136 9.39 -10.67 0.95
N TYR A 137 10.58 -10.12 0.67
CA TYR A 137 11.43 -10.56 -0.42
C TYR A 137 11.88 -12.02 -0.25
N GLU A 138 12.41 -12.40 0.91
CA GLU A 138 12.87 -13.76 1.18
C GLU A 138 11.76 -14.81 1.02
N ARG A 139 10.53 -14.48 1.43
CA ARG A 139 9.38 -15.39 1.27
C ARG A 139 8.96 -15.58 -0.18
N GLY A 140 9.12 -14.57 -1.04
CA GLY A 140 8.61 -14.58 -2.40
C GLY A 140 9.65 -14.90 -3.48
N LYS A 141 10.94 -14.67 -3.22
CA LYS A 141 11.97 -14.69 -4.28
C LYS A 141 12.19 -16.06 -4.93
N ALA A 142 11.83 -17.14 -4.24
CA ALA A 142 11.94 -18.50 -4.78
C ALA A 142 10.75 -18.90 -5.67
N THR A 143 9.59 -18.24 -5.52
CA THR A 143 8.34 -18.63 -6.18
C THR A 143 7.85 -17.61 -7.21
N ASN A 144 8.21 -16.34 -7.05
CA ASN A 144 7.85 -15.28 -7.97
C ASN A 144 8.95 -15.07 -9.04
N PRO A 145 8.63 -14.47 -10.19
CA PRO A 145 9.63 -13.98 -11.12
C PRO A 145 10.64 -13.05 -10.44
N ALA A 146 11.89 -13.11 -10.89
CA ALA A 146 12.98 -12.31 -10.33
C ALA A 146 12.71 -10.80 -10.48
N LEU A 147 12.99 -10.06 -9.42
CA LEU A 147 12.97 -8.60 -9.42
C LEU A 147 14.34 -8.07 -9.85
N SER A 148 14.37 -7.18 -10.84
CA SER A 148 15.63 -6.56 -11.28
C SER A 148 16.29 -5.77 -10.15
N PHE A 149 15.49 -5.23 -9.23
CA PHE A 149 15.92 -4.48 -8.05
C PHE A 149 15.60 -5.23 -6.74
N GLY A 150 15.67 -6.56 -6.74
CA GLY A 150 15.25 -7.39 -5.61
C GLY A 150 15.89 -7.05 -4.27
N GLU A 151 17.23 -6.98 -4.19
CA GLU A 151 17.92 -6.60 -2.95
C GLU A 151 17.64 -5.16 -2.54
N ALA A 152 17.60 -4.23 -3.50
CA ALA A 152 17.26 -2.83 -3.21
C ALA A 152 15.84 -2.72 -2.64
N ALA A 153 14.88 -3.48 -3.17
CA ALA A 153 13.51 -3.55 -2.65
C ALA A 153 13.48 -4.19 -1.25
N ALA A 154 14.28 -5.24 -1.01
CA ALA A 154 14.37 -5.88 0.30
C ALA A 154 14.81 -4.91 1.40
N ASP A 155 15.72 -3.98 1.10
CA ASP A 155 16.20 -2.97 2.04
C ASP A 155 15.39 -1.66 2.04
N PHE A 156 14.40 -1.53 1.15
CA PHE A 156 13.70 -0.27 0.94
C PHE A 156 12.72 0.08 2.06
N GLY A 157 11.97 -0.91 2.57
CA GLY A 157 10.82 -0.66 3.44
C GLY A 157 9.49 -0.56 2.67
N SER A 158 8.59 0.30 3.15
CA SER A 158 7.26 0.52 2.59
C SER A 158 7.00 2.00 2.31
N GLY A 159 5.97 2.32 1.52
CA GLY A 159 5.63 3.72 1.29
C GLY A 159 4.64 3.98 0.16
N GLY A 160 4.70 5.20 -0.35
CA GLY A 160 3.75 5.74 -1.30
C GLY A 160 2.39 6.01 -0.67
N LEU A 161 1.41 6.35 -1.49
CA LEU A 161 0.05 6.66 -1.03
C LEU A 161 -0.61 5.55 -0.21
N PHE A 162 -0.22 4.28 -0.41
CA PHE A 162 -0.92 3.12 0.13
C PHE A 162 -0.06 2.21 1.02
N GLY A 163 1.16 2.65 1.39
CA GLY A 163 2.01 1.95 2.37
C GLY A 163 2.46 0.56 1.92
N ALA A 164 2.70 0.37 0.62
CA ALA A 164 3.05 -0.96 0.10
C ALA A 164 4.51 -1.32 0.42
N LEU A 165 4.76 -2.55 0.89
CA LEU A 165 6.12 -3.09 0.99
C LEU A 165 6.72 -3.24 -0.41
N ALA A 166 7.95 -2.76 -0.61
CA ALA A 166 8.56 -2.67 -1.93
C ALA A 166 8.58 -4.00 -2.73
N PRO A 167 8.91 -5.17 -2.16
CA PRO A 167 8.92 -6.42 -2.92
C PRO A 167 7.54 -6.80 -3.44
N TYR A 168 6.50 -6.67 -2.61
CA TYR A 168 5.12 -6.96 -3.04
C TYR A 168 4.60 -5.95 -4.04
N PHE A 169 4.97 -4.67 -3.88
CA PHE A 169 4.70 -3.65 -4.88
C PHE A 169 5.30 -4.03 -6.24
N LEU A 170 6.58 -4.41 -6.30
CA LEU A 170 7.23 -4.79 -7.57
C LEU A 170 6.71 -6.11 -8.16
N TRP A 171 6.17 -7.02 -7.32
CA TRP A 171 5.46 -8.22 -7.78
C TRP A 171 3.98 -8.00 -8.13
N THR A 172 3.51 -6.76 -8.15
CA THR A 172 2.13 -6.45 -8.57
C THR A 172 1.86 -7.04 -9.96
N GLY A 173 0.80 -7.84 -10.06
CA GLY A 173 0.36 -8.45 -11.31
C GLY A 173 0.93 -9.83 -11.60
N VAL A 174 1.88 -10.34 -10.80
CA VAL A 174 2.50 -11.66 -11.03
C VAL A 174 1.48 -12.80 -11.02
N ALA A 175 0.45 -12.73 -10.16
CA ALA A 175 -0.57 -13.78 -10.06
C ALA A 175 -1.34 -13.98 -11.38
N GLU A 176 -1.53 -12.92 -12.16
CA GLU A 176 -2.27 -12.95 -13.43
C GLU A 176 -1.33 -13.06 -14.65
N LEU A 177 -0.24 -12.29 -14.65
CA LEU A 177 0.64 -12.11 -15.81
C LEU A 177 1.97 -12.86 -15.73
N GLY A 178 2.29 -13.47 -14.58
CA GLY A 178 3.57 -14.14 -14.35
C GLY A 178 4.76 -13.24 -14.64
N ALA A 179 5.69 -13.72 -15.48
CA ALA A 179 6.90 -12.99 -15.88
C ALA A 179 6.63 -11.75 -16.75
N LYS A 180 5.38 -11.49 -17.16
CA LYS A 180 4.98 -10.28 -17.89
C LYS A 180 4.46 -9.18 -16.97
N ALA A 181 4.46 -9.38 -15.65
CA ALA A 181 4.03 -8.37 -14.70
C ALA A 181 4.86 -7.08 -14.89
N PRO A 182 4.21 -5.90 -14.92
CA PRO A 182 4.84 -4.69 -15.46
C PRO A 182 5.94 -4.11 -14.55
N LEU A 183 5.92 -4.43 -13.26
CA LEU A 183 6.81 -3.81 -12.27
C LEU A 183 8.06 -4.64 -11.93
N LEU A 184 8.24 -5.82 -12.52
CA LEU A 184 9.40 -6.70 -12.22
C LEU A 184 10.76 -6.04 -12.48
N GLY A 185 10.80 -5.11 -13.45
CA GLY A 185 11.98 -4.35 -13.81
C GLY A 185 12.08 -2.96 -13.17
N ALA A 186 11.15 -2.56 -12.31
CA ALA A 186 11.06 -1.20 -11.79
C ALA A 186 11.91 -0.97 -10.54
N ASP A 187 12.41 0.26 -10.37
CA ASP A 187 13.03 0.75 -9.13
C ASP A 187 11.96 0.86 -8.02
N PRO A 188 12.24 0.48 -6.77
CA PRO A 188 11.24 0.54 -5.68
C PRO A 188 10.64 1.93 -5.45
N ARG A 189 11.38 3.01 -5.75
CA ARG A 189 10.88 4.40 -5.63
C ARG A 189 9.73 4.71 -6.59
N MET A 190 9.45 3.85 -7.57
CA MET A 190 8.27 3.95 -8.44
C MET A 190 6.96 3.97 -7.64
N MET A 191 6.93 3.42 -6.42
CA MET A 191 5.75 3.49 -5.54
C MET A 191 5.39 4.91 -5.09
N PHE A 192 6.31 5.87 -5.22
CA PHE A 192 6.05 7.28 -4.92
C PHE A 192 5.33 8.02 -6.06
N LEU A 193 5.17 7.36 -7.22
CA LEU A 193 4.37 7.89 -8.31
C LEU A 193 2.91 7.51 -8.11
N PRO A 194 1.99 8.48 -7.89
CA PRO A 194 0.62 8.19 -7.48
C PRO A 194 -0.12 7.23 -8.41
N ARG A 195 0.03 7.37 -9.72
CA ARG A 195 -0.60 6.48 -10.71
C ARG A 195 -0.15 5.03 -10.57
N VAL A 196 1.14 4.79 -10.33
CA VAL A 196 1.70 3.44 -10.17
C VAL A 196 1.31 2.85 -8.81
N ALA A 197 1.35 3.68 -7.76
CA ALA A 197 0.86 3.29 -6.43
C ALA A 197 -0.61 2.87 -6.46
N THR A 198 -1.46 3.65 -7.13
CA THR A 198 -2.89 3.36 -7.27
C THR A 198 -3.14 2.10 -8.10
N PHE A 199 -2.35 1.86 -9.15
CA PHE A 199 -2.40 0.59 -9.89
C PHE A 199 -2.15 -0.61 -8.96
N ALA A 200 -1.06 -0.58 -8.19
CA ALA A 200 -0.74 -1.65 -7.25
C ALA A 200 -1.81 -1.84 -6.18
N ALA A 201 -2.33 -0.74 -5.64
CA ALA A 201 -3.42 -0.76 -4.66
C ALA A 201 -4.69 -1.41 -5.22
N MET A 202 -5.07 -1.12 -6.47
CA MET A 202 -6.25 -1.73 -7.09
C MET A 202 -6.08 -3.21 -7.36
N VAL A 203 -4.91 -3.65 -7.82
CA VAL A 203 -4.61 -5.08 -8.00
C VAL A 203 -4.67 -5.79 -6.65
N TYR A 204 -4.20 -5.16 -5.57
CA TYR A 204 -4.30 -5.73 -4.24
C TYR A 204 -5.73 -5.78 -3.72
N LEU A 205 -6.53 -4.71 -3.92
CA LEU A 205 -7.96 -4.69 -3.59
C LEU A 205 -8.70 -5.82 -4.32
N GLN A 206 -8.49 -5.97 -5.63
CA GLN A 206 -9.10 -7.05 -6.40
C GLN A 206 -8.75 -8.42 -5.80
N ARG A 207 -7.47 -8.65 -5.49
CA ARG A 207 -7.01 -9.90 -4.87
C ARG A 207 -7.72 -10.18 -3.54
N LEU A 208 -7.93 -9.16 -2.70
CA LEU A 208 -8.66 -9.31 -1.45
C LEU A 208 -10.11 -9.73 -1.70
N LEU A 209 -10.77 -9.08 -2.66
CA LEU A 209 -12.18 -9.35 -3.00
C LEU A 209 -12.39 -10.73 -3.67
N ASP A 210 -11.39 -11.26 -4.38
CA ASP A 210 -11.50 -12.51 -5.13
C ASP A 210 -11.10 -13.76 -4.32
N HIS A 211 -10.14 -13.62 -3.39
CA HIS A 211 -9.56 -14.76 -2.68
C HIS A 211 -9.90 -14.85 -1.20
N TYR A 212 -10.55 -13.84 -0.63
CA TYR A 212 -10.89 -13.81 0.79
C TYR A 212 -12.35 -13.52 1.00
N GLN A 213 -12.90 -14.01 2.11
CA GLN A 213 -14.20 -13.56 2.57
C GLN A 213 -14.07 -12.10 3.01
N VAL A 214 -14.80 -11.21 2.35
CA VAL A 214 -14.90 -9.79 2.66
C VAL A 214 -16.38 -9.49 2.88
N ASP A 215 -16.79 -9.37 4.14
CA ASP A 215 -18.19 -9.20 4.51
C ASP A 215 -18.63 -7.74 4.50
N ASP A 216 -17.70 -6.81 4.72
CA ASP A 216 -17.93 -5.37 4.74
C ASP A 216 -16.66 -4.56 4.43
N HIS A 217 -16.73 -3.23 4.53
CA HIS A 217 -15.59 -2.35 4.28
C HIS A 217 -14.48 -2.49 5.33
N GLY A 218 -14.81 -2.88 6.56
CA GLY A 218 -13.82 -3.12 7.60
C GLY A 218 -12.89 -4.29 7.26
N ASP A 219 -13.43 -5.35 6.65
CA ASP A 219 -12.64 -6.48 6.17
C ASP A 219 -11.64 -6.07 5.10
N ILE A 220 -11.98 -5.12 4.24
CA ILE A 220 -11.03 -4.59 3.26
C ILE A 220 -9.80 -4.04 3.97
N LYS A 221 -9.96 -3.23 5.03
CA LYS A 221 -8.80 -2.70 5.77
C LYS A 221 -8.07 -3.78 6.57
N ALA A 222 -8.79 -4.74 7.16
CA ALA A 222 -8.17 -5.87 7.86
C ALA A 222 -7.27 -6.68 6.91
N GLY A 223 -7.79 -7.05 5.74
CA GLY A 223 -7.01 -7.70 4.67
C GLY A 223 -5.87 -6.81 4.16
N TRP A 224 -6.10 -5.50 4.07
CA TRP A 224 -5.06 -4.55 3.68
C TRP A 224 -3.85 -4.60 4.61
N ALA A 225 -4.10 -4.64 5.92
CA ALA A 225 -3.07 -4.76 6.95
C ALA A 225 -2.40 -6.13 6.93
N SER A 226 -3.18 -7.21 6.84
CA SER A 226 -2.66 -8.56 6.57
C SER A 226 -3.79 -9.48 6.12
N PRO A 227 -3.63 -10.22 5.00
CA PRO A 227 -4.64 -11.20 4.57
C PRO A 227 -4.90 -12.32 5.59
N SER A 228 -3.96 -12.59 6.52
CA SER A 228 -4.18 -13.56 7.61
C SER A 228 -5.26 -13.14 8.59
N LEU A 229 -5.61 -11.85 8.66
CA LEU A 229 -6.70 -11.34 9.49
C LEU A 229 -8.07 -11.64 8.89
N LEU A 230 -8.14 -12.07 7.63
CA LEU A 230 -9.38 -12.51 6.97
C LEU A 230 -9.60 -14.02 7.06
N VAL A 231 -8.64 -14.77 7.61
CA VAL A 231 -8.72 -16.22 7.78
C VAL A 231 -9.21 -16.55 9.20
N ASP A 232 -10.15 -17.49 9.31
CA ASP A 232 -10.71 -17.91 10.59
C ASP A 232 -9.67 -18.59 11.52
N PRO A 233 -9.83 -18.45 12.85
CA PRO A 233 -9.07 -19.23 13.82
C PRO A 233 -9.23 -20.74 13.61
N PRO A 234 -8.22 -21.55 13.97
CA PRO A 234 -6.94 -21.17 14.59
C PRO A 234 -5.85 -20.79 13.57
N LYS A 235 -6.17 -20.73 12.27
CA LYS A 235 -5.16 -20.51 11.20
C LYS A 235 -4.94 -19.03 10.88
N GLY A 236 -5.91 -18.18 11.17
CA GLY A 236 -5.80 -16.74 11.04
C GLY A 236 -6.38 -16.01 12.24
N GLY A 237 -6.42 -14.69 12.13
CA GLY A 237 -6.78 -13.77 13.21
C GLY A 237 -8.16 -13.12 13.07
N ARG A 238 -9.05 -13.66 12.22
CA ARG A 238 -10.40 -13.10 12.04
C ARG A 238 -11.16 -13.12 13.36
N GLY A 239 -11.73 -11.97 13.73
CA GLY A 239 -12.45 -11.79 15.00
C GLY A 239 -11.57 -11.58 16.23
N GLU A 240 -10.24 -11.69 16.12
CA GLU A 240 -9.33 -11.43 17.24
C GLU A 240 -9.11 -9.92 17.48
N GLU A 241 -8.34 -9.60 18.53
CA GLU A 241 -8.07 -8.22 18.97
C GLU A 241 -7.47 -7.36 17.85
N THR A 242 -6.47 -7.87 17.13
CA THR A 242 -5.81 -7.11 16.05
C THR A 242 -6.78 -6.83 14.90
N TYR A 243 -7.59 -7.82 14.50
CA TYR A 243 -8.61 -7.66 13.47
C TYR A 243 -9.62 -6.57 13.86
N THR A 244 -10.13 -6.63 15.09
CA THR A 244 -11.10 -5.66 15.61
C THR A 244 -10.51 -4.25 15.68
N ALA A 245 -9.29 -4.11 16.21
CA ALA A 245 -8.61 -2.83 16.33
C ALA A 245 -8.31 -2.18 14.97
N VAL A 246 -7.95 -2.97 13.94
CA VAL A 246 -7.75 -2.45 12.58
C VAL A 246 -9.06 -1.93 11.99
N ARG A 247 -10.17 -2.66 12.17
CA ARG A 247 -11.49 -2.27 11.69
C ARG A 247 -11.98 -0.98 12.37
N GLU A 248 -11.88 -0.90 13.70
CA GLU A 248 -12.28 0.29 14.45
C GLU A 248 -11.52 1.55 14.00
N ARG A 249 -10.20 1.43 13.82
CA ARG A 249 -9.37 2.53 13.29
C ARG A 249 -9.81 2.96 11.90
N PHE A 250 -10.13 2.01 11.01
CA PHE A 250 -10.60 2.34 9.67
C PHE A 250 -11.87 3.21 9.68
N TYR A 251 -12.86 2.85 10.50
CA TYR A 251 -14.07 3.64 10.64
C TYR A 251 -13.80 5.02 11.26
N ALA A 252 -12.86 5.12 12.21
CA ALA A 252 -12.43 6.40 12.76
C ALA A 252 -11.70 7.28 11.72
N ASP A 253 -10.88 6.69 10.86
CA ASP A 253 -10.20 7.38 9.77
C ASP A 253 -11.19 7.89 8.72
N ALA A 254 -12.20 7.08 8.35
CA ALA A 254 -13.27 7.49 7.45
C ALA A 254 -14.07 8.66 8.02
N LYS A 255 -14.49 8.55 9.28
CA LYS A 255 -15.21 9.62 9.99
C LYS A 255 -14.40 10.91 10.04
N SER A 256 -13.13 10.83 10.39
CA SER A 256 -12.26 12.02 10.46
C SER A 256 -11.90 12.57 9.08
N LEU A 257 -11.97 11.78 8.01
CA LEU A 257 -11.84 12.25 6.63
C LEU A 257 -13.14 12.94 6.17
N GLY A 258 -14.29 12.60 6.77
CA GLY A 258 -15.60 13.04 6.31
C GLY A 258 -16.16 12.16 5.19
N VAL A 259 -15.72 10.90 5.11
CA VAL A 259 -16.28 9.89 4.20
C VAL A 259 -17.27 9.03 5.00
N ASN A 260 -18.53 9.03 4.57
CA ASN A 260 -19.58 8.17 5.07
C ASN A 260 -19.52 6.81 4.35
N LEU A 261 -18.98 5.79 5.03
CA LEU A 261 -18.90 4.43 4.50
C LEU A 261 -20.28 3.76 4.33
N SER A 262 -21.33 4.29 4.97
CA SER A 262 -22.70 3.76 4.84
C SER A 262 -23.49 4.45 3.72
N ASP A 263 -22.91 5.40 2.98
CA ASP A 263 -23.57 6.04 1.85
C ASP A 263 -23.61 5.10 0.63
N ALA A 264 -24.69 4.33 0.53
CA ALA A 264 -24.90 3.35 -0.54
C ALA A 264 -24.96 3.97 -1.95
N ALA A 265 -25.17 5.28 -2.09
CA ALA A 265 -25.19 5.94 -3.39
C ALA A 265 -23.78 6.08 -3.99
N THR A 266 -22.75 6.18 -3.14
CA THR A 266 -21.35 6.36 -3.56
C THR A 266 -20.47 5.15 -3.21
N ILE A 267 -20.85 4.35 -2.22
CA ILE A 267 -20.10 3.17 -1.77
C ILE A 267 -21.10 2.03 -1.49
N PRO A 268 -21.19 1.01 -2.36
CA PRO A 268 -22.04 -0.15 -2.11
C PRO A 268 -21.67 -0.84 -0.79
N ALA A 269 -22.65 -1.45 -0.12
CA ALA A 269 -22.43 -2.14 1.15
C ALA A 269 -21.37 -3.26 1.07
N LYS A 270 -21.24 -3.90 -0.09
CA LYS A 270 -20.14 -4.81 -0.42
C LYS A 270 -19.55 -4.44 -1.77
N LEU A 271 -18.22 -4.32 -1.82
CA LEU A 271 -17.49 -4.15 -3.08
C LEU A 271 -17.40 -5.50 -3.81
N SER A 272 -17.30 -5.45 -5.13
CA SER A 272 -17.15 -6.64 -5.97
C SER A 272 -16.14 -6.38 -7.08
N ALA A 273 -15.30 -7.38 -7.35
CA ALA A 273 -14.37 -7.38 -8.48
C ALA A 273 -14.91 -8.18 -9.69
N ALA A 274 -16.20 -8.47 -9.74
CA ALA A 274 -16.80 -9.28 -10.81
C ALA A 274 -16.61 -8.71 -12.23
N THR A 275 -16.36 -7.40 -12.35
CA THR A 275 -16.14 -6.69 -13.62
C THR A 275 -14.67 -6.32 -13.84
N TRP A 276 -13.75 -6.90 -13.07
CA TRP A 276 -12.31 -6.63 -13.17
C TRP A 276 -11.81 -6.88 -14.60
N PRO A 277 -11.15 -5.89 -15.23
CA PRO A 277 -10.76 -5.99 -16.64
C PRO A 277 -9.44 -6.77 -16.86
N GLY A 278 -8.76 -7.17 -15.78
CA GLY A 278 -7.41 -7.73 -15.82
C GLY A 278 -6.33 -6.71 -15.47
N VAL A 279 -5.20 -7.20 -14.95
CA VAL A 279 -4.04 -6.42 -14.53
C VAL A 279 -3.48 -5.58 -15.68
N GLN A 280 -3.37 -6.14 -16.90
CA GLN A 280 -2.79 -5.41 -18.03
C GLN A 280 -3.65 -4.19 -18.40
N ALA A 281 -4.98 -4.36 -18.48
CA ALA A 281 -5.89 -3.26 -18.81
C ALA A 281 -5.85 -2.15 -17.74
N MET A 282 -5.71 -2.53 -16.47
CA MET A 282 -5.53 -1.58 -15.37
C MET A 282 -4.21 -0.82 -15.48
N PHE A 283 -3.13 -1.52 -15.81
CA PHE A 283 -1.82 -0.90 -16.02
C PHE A 283 -1.88 0.11 -17.18
N ASP A 284 -2.43 -0.29 -18.32
CA ASP A 284 -2.54 0.56 -19.52
C ASP A 284 -3.36 1.82 -19.23
N ARG A 285 -4.44 1.69 -18.45
CA ARG A 285 -5.35 2.80 -18.15
C ARG A 285 -4.77 3.79 -17.13
N LEU A 286 -4.08 3.32 -16.11
CA LEU A 286 -3.57 4.18 -15.03
C LEU A 286 -2.17 4.69 -15.31
N VAL A 287 -1.31 3.84 -15.87
CA VAL A 287 0.13 4.08 -16.03
C VAL A 287 0.52 4.16 -17.50
N GLY A 288 0.06 3.23 -18.34
CA GLY A 288 0.43 3.14 -19.75
C GLY A 288 1.86 2.65 -19.95
N VAL A 289 2.83 3.54 -19.72
CA VAL A 289 4.26 3.25 -19.86
C VAL A 289 4.97 3.63 -18.57
N LEU A 290 5.89 2.77 -18.10
CA LEU A 290 6.67 3.09 -16.91
C LEU A 290 7.58 4.30 -17.16
N PRO A 291 7.57 5.29 -16.24
CA PRO A 291 8.54 6.37 -16.26
C PRO A 291 9.96 5.83 -16.06
N THR A 292 10.93 6.49 -16.68
CA THR A 292 12.35 6.09 -16.56
C THR A 292 13.06 7.00 -15.56
N PRO A 293 13.86 6.43 -14.63
CA PRO A 293 14.55 7.24 -13.63
C PRO A 293 15.67 8.07 -14.28
N ARG A 294 15.81 9.32 -13.86
CA ARG A 294 16.93 10.22 -14.19
C ARG A 294 17.52 10.79 -12.90
N LYS A 295 18.85 11.01 -12.90
CA LYS A 295 19.51 11.76 -11.83
C LYS A 295 18.95 13.19 -11.77
N ALA A 296 18.53 13.62 -10.59
CA ALA A 296 18.08 15.00 -10.37
C ALA A 296 19.15 15.99 -10.86
N LYS A 297 18.73 17.06 -11.52
CA LYS A 297 19.67 18.11 -11.94
C LYS A 297 20.15 18.85 -10.70
N VAL A 298 21.46 18.81 -10.46
CA VAL A 298 22.14 19.61 -9.43
C VAL A 298 22.30 21.04 -9.92
#